data_AF-A0A8J8J4M3-F1
#
_entry.id   AF-A0A8J8J4M3-F1
#
_cell.length_a   1.000
_cell.length_b   1.000
_cell.length_c   1.000
_cell.angle_alpha   90.00
_cell.angle_beta   90.00
_cell.angle_gamma   90.00
#
_symmetry.space_group_name_H-M   'P 1'
#
loop_
_entity.id
_entity.type
_entity.pdbx_description
1 polymer ?
#
loop_
_entity_poly.entity_id
_entity_poly.type
_entity_poly.pdbx_seq_one_letter_code
_entity_poly.pdbx_strand_id
1 'polypeptide(L)'
;MRHYEIVRIKERGKVEIPLDYAYELGLVEGAYFLLEIDTDLNEVHIERIALPGKKLVEVELIVDDKPGVLAKISGLFGKHGANILFSESEELEGIELAGIVAVIDVSGMSGTLEELRGELEALKEVKEVVLRPLE
;
A
#
# COMPACT_ATOMS: atom_id res chain seq x y z
N MET A 1 -4.22 24.51 4.46
CA MET A 1 -3.52 25.33 5.48
C MET A 1 -2.46 24.43 6.10
N ARG A 2 -1.22 24.90 6.29
CA ARG A 2 -0.17 24.11 6.96
C ARG A 2 -0.12 24.52 8.43
N HIS A 3 -0.27 23.56 9.34
CA HIS A 3 -0.12 23.75 10.78
C HIS A 3 1.18 23.10 11.25
N TYR A 4 1.84 23.70 12.23
CA TYR A 4 3.08 23.18 12.82
C TYR A 4 2.90 23.08 14.33
N GLU A 5 3.12 21.89 14.88
CA GLU A 5 3.00 21.62 16.31
C GLU A 5 4.28 20.93 16.78
N ILE A 6 4.84 21.37 17.91
CA ILE A 6 5.99 20.69 18.54
C ILE A 6 5.45 19.87 19.71
N VAL A 7 5.52 18.54 19.58
CA VAL A 7 5.09 17.61 20.63
C VAL A 7 6.28 17.01 21.36
N ARG A 8 6.14 16.80 22.67
CA ARG A 8 7.12 16.08 23.50
C ARG A 8 6.67 14.65 23.70
N ILE A 9 7.56 13.70 23.43
CA ILE A 9 7.32 12.28 23.70
C ILE A 9 7.16 12.04 25.21
N LYS A 10 5.99 11.56 25.61
CA LYS A 10 5.67 11.21 27.02
C LYS A 10 5.93 9.74 27.33
N GLU A 11 5.75 8.88 26.33
CA GLU A 11 5.97 7.44 26.42
C GLU A 11 6.83 6.97 25.25
N ARG A 12 7.82 6.12 25.53
CA ARG A 12 8.77 5.64 24.51
C ARG A 12 8.01 4.98 23.35
N GLY A 13 8.28 5.43 22.14
CA GLY A 13 7.70 4.87 20.91
C GLY A 13 6.29 5.35 20.57
N LYS A 14 5.73 6.32 21.30
CA LYS A 14 4.39 6.86 21.02
C LYS A 14 4.44 8.36 20.75
N VAL A 15 3.86 8.76 19.62
CA VAL A 15 3.60 10.16 19.28
C VAL A 15 2.12 10.42 19.50
N GLU A 16 1.79 11.37 20.38
CA GLU A 16 0.39 11.78 20.61
C GLU A 16 0.06 12.98 19.72
N ILE A 17 -0.86 12.78 18.77
CA ILE A 17 -1.40 13.85 17.93
C ILE A 17 -2.53 14.55 18.69
N PRO A 18 -2.56 15.90 18.75
CA PRO A 18 -3.64 16.62 19.44
C PRO A 18 -5.02 16.24 18.87
N LEU A 19 -6.00 16.10 19.77
CA LEU A 19 -7.30 15.52 19.45
C LEU A 19 -8.04 16.26 18.32
N ASP A 20 -7.96 17.59 18.30
CA ASP A 20 -8.59 18.42 17.26
C ASP A 20 -8.08 18.05 15.86
N TYR A 21 -6.76 17.82 15.72
CA TYR A 21 -6.16 17.38 14.46
C TYR A 21 -6.37 15.90 14.18
N ALA A 22 -6.46 15.06 15.22
CA ALA A 22 -6.73 13.63 15.04
C ALA A 22 -8.06 13.41 14.30
N TYR A 23 -9.10 14.17 14.64
CA TYR A 23 -10.38 14.12 13.92
C TYR A 23 -10.28 14.62 12.47
N GLU A 24 -9.60 15.76 12.25
CA GLU A 24 -9.42 16.32 10.90
C GLU A 24 -8.64 15.38 9.97
N LEU A 25 -7.60 14.73 10.50
CA LEU A 25 -6.79 13.75 9.78
C LEU A 25 -7.51 12.40 9.59
N GLY A 26 -8.58 12.14 10.35
CA GLY A 26 -9.27 10.85 10.38
C GLY A 26 -8.43 9.76 11.04
N LEU A 27 -7.64 10.12 12.07
CA LEU A 27 -7.00 9.20 13.00
C LEU A 27 -8.05 8.63 13.94
N VAL A 28 -8.87 7.73 13.40
CA VAL A 28 -9.94 7.02 14.10
C VAL A 28 -9.63 5.54 14.13
N GLU A 29 -10.25 4.82 15.07
CA GLU A 29 -10.09 3.37 15.19
C GLU A 29 -10.45 2.66 13.88
N GLY A 30 -9.55 1.77 13.42
CA GLY A 30 -9.71 1.00 12.17
C GLY A 30 -9.33 1.75 10.88
N ALA A 31 -8.83 2.99 10.95
CA ALA A 31 -8.26 3.66 9.79
C ALA A 31 -6.86 3.09 9.47
N TYR A 32 -6.51 3.05 8.19
CA TYR A 32 -5.20 2.58 7.73
C TYR A 32 -4.32 3.77 7.34
N PHE A 33 -3.09 3.76 7.84
CA PHE A 33 -2.06 4.74 7.53
C PHE A 33 -0.82 4.02 6.99
N LEU A 34 -0.22 4.59 5.95
CA LEU A 34 1.10 4.23 5.48
C LEU A 34 2.13 5.01 6.31
N LEU A 35 3.14 4.30 6.80
CA LEU A 35 4.29 4.89 7.48
C LEU A 35 5.53 4.64 6.62
N GLU A 36 6.04 5.70 5.99
CA GLU A 36 7.32 5.70 5.30
C GLU A 36 8.38 6.16 6.32
N ILE A 37 9.28 5.26 6.72
CA ILE A 37 10.27 5.51 7.78
C ILE A 37 11.65 5.52 7.16
N ASP A 38 12.33 6.67 7.24
CA ASP A 38 13.74 6.82 6.88
C ASP A 38 14.59 6.93 8.15
N THR A 39 15.33 5.87 8.45
CA THR A 39 16.19 5.82 9.64
C THR A 39 17.50 6.58 9.48
N ASP A 40 17.93 6.87 8.26
CA ASP A 40 19.14 7.64 7.99
C ASP A 40 18.89 9.14 8.21
N LEU A 41 17.72 9.62 7.77
CA LEU A 41 17.26 10.99 7.99
C LEU A 41 16.59 11.18 9.37
N ASN A 42 16.21 10.09 10.04
CA ASN A 42 15.38 10.11 11.26
C ASN A 42 14.02 10.79 11.02
N GLU A 43 13.42 10.54 9.86
CA GLU A 43 12.13 11.11 9.46
C GLU A 43 11.09 10.01 9.28
N VAL A 44 9.84 10.37 9.55
CA VAL A 44 8.68 9.53 9.21
C VAL A 44 7.66 10.37 8.48
N HIS A 45 7.21 9.87 7.34
CA HIS A 45 6.07 10.41 6.61
C HIS A 45 4.87 9.50 6.86
N ILE A 46 3.75 10.11 7.25
CA ILE A 46 2.55 9.39 7.69
C ILE A 46 1.39 9.86 6.83
N GLU A 47 0.83 8.96 6.03
CA GLU A 47 -0.29 9.26 5.14
C GLU A 47 -1.48 8.34 5.41
N ARG A 48 -2.69 8.90 5.45
CA ARG A 48 -3.91 8.09 5.57
C ARG A 48 -4.27 7.49 4.22
N ILE A 49 -4.20 6.17 4.11
CA ILE A 49 -4.52 5.45 2.87
C ILE A 49 -5.96 4.92 2.83
N ALA A 50 -6.59 4.66 3.99
CA ALA A 50 -7.99 4.26 4.03
C ALA A 50 -8.71 4.62 5.34
N LEU A 51 -10.03 4.84 5.23
CA LEU A 51 -10.94 4.96 6.37
C LEU A 51 -11.43 3.57 6.84
N PRO A 52 -12.03 3.47 8.04
CA PRO A 52 -12.58 2.22 8.53
C PRO A 52 -13.62 1.60 7.60
N GLY A 53 -13.71 0.27 7.63
CA GLY A 53 -14.68 -0.50 6.83
C GLY A 53 -14.21 -0.86 5.42
N LYS A 54 -12.97 -0.54 5.07
CA LYS A 54 -12.32 -1.02 3.84
C LYS A 54 -11.74 -2.42 4.04
N LYS A 55 -11.71 -3.20 2.96
CA LYS A 55 -11.03 -4.49 2.87
C LYS A 55 -9.76 -4.29 2.07
N LEU A 56 -8.63 -4.23 2.74
CA LEU A 56 -7.35 -3.99 2.10
C LEU A 56 -6.59 -5.29 1.91
N VAL A 57 -5.86 -5.36 0.81
CA VAL A 57 -4.93 -6.45 0.52
C VAL A 57 -3.59 -5.83 0.13
N GLU A 58 -2.55 -6.25 0.83
CA GLU A 58 -1.18 -6.03 0.42
C GLU A 58 -0.81 -7.05 -0.66
N VAL A 59 -0.22 -6.55 -1.74
CA VAL A 59 0.16 -7.31 -2.92
C VAL A 59 1.66 -7.17 -3.09
N GLU A 60 2.37 -8.30 -3.06
CA GLU A 60 3.79 -8.36 -3.42
C GLU A 60 3.91 -9.16 -4.72
N LEU A 61 4.64 -8.63 -5.69
CA LEU A 61 4.90 -9.26 -6.97
C LEU A 61 6.38 -9.24 -7.27
N ILE A 62 6.89 -10.34 -7.83
CA ILE A 62 8.18 -10.36 -8.52
C ILE A 62 7.89 -10.48 -10.01
N VAL A 63 8.43 -9.57 -10.82
CA VAL A 63 8.08 -9.45 -12.23
C VAL A 63 9.32 -9.24 -13.12
N ASP A 64 9.21 -9.52 -14.42
CA ASP A 64 10.20 -9.09 -15.40
C ASP A 64 10.30 -7.57 -15.40
N ASP A 65 11.51 -7.00 -15.35
CA ASP A 65 11.70 -5.56 -15.50
C ASP A 65 11.64 -5.16 -16.98
N LYS A 66 10.42 -4.97 -17.49
CA LYS A 66 10.15 -4.63 -18.89
C LYS A 66 9.09 -3.54 -19.01
N PRO A 67 9.19 -2.69 -20.05
CA PRO A 67 8.18 -1.68 -20.33
C PRO A 67 6.77 -2.26 -20.41
N GLY A 68 5.84 -1.63 -19.68
CA GLY A 68 4.42 -1.97 -19.71
C GLY A 68 3.97 -3.06 -18.72
N VAL A 69 4.87 -3.69 -17.97
CA VAL A 69 4.49 -4.70 -16.95
C VAL A 69 3.60 -4.10 -15.86
N LEU A 70 4.02 -2.98 -15.26
CA LEU A 70 3.20 -2.26 -14.27
C LEU A 70 1.83 -1.83 -14.83
N ALA A 71 1.78 -1.42 -16.10
CA ALA A 71 0.52 -1.05 -16.76
C ALA A 71 -0.43 -2.25 -16.93
N LYS A 72 0.09 -3.45 -17.22
CA LYS A 72 -0.71 -4.68 -17.28
C LYS A 72 -1.27 -5.05 -15.92
N ILE A 73 -0.45 -4.99 -14.88
CA ILE A 73 -0.82 -5.34 -13.50
C ILE A 73 -1.87 -4.36 -12.97
N SER A 74 -1.61 -3.05 -13.06
CA SER A 74 -2.59 -2.02 -12.65
C SER A 74 -3.88 -2.08 -13.48
N GLY A 75 -3.78 -2.38 -14.78
CA GLY A 75 -4.94 -2.63 -15.63
C GLY A 75 -5.77 -3.84 -15.17
N LEU A 76 -5.12 -4.90 -14.70
CA LEU A 76 -5.79 -6.07 -14.13
C LEU A 76 -6.51 -5.75 -12.82
N PHE A 77 -5.88 -5.00 -11.91
CA PHE A 77 -6.56 -4.48 -10.72
C PHE A 77 -7.80 -3.66 -11.09
N GLY A 78 -7.65 -2.75 -12.06
CA GLY A 78 -8.75 -1.95 -12.59
C GLY A 78 -9.89 -2.79 -13.18
N LYS A 79 -9.57 -3.86 -13.93
CA LYS A 79 -10.57 -4.78 -14.50
C LYS A 79 -11.40 -5.46 -13.40
N HIS A 80 -10.79 -5.82 -12.28
CA HIS A 80 -11.49 -6.39 -11.13
C HIS A 80 -12.20 -5.35 -10.26
N GLY A 81 -11.99 -4.06 -10.49
CA GLY A 81 -12.50 -2.99 -9.63
C GLY A 81 -11.75 -2.87 -8.30
N ALA A 82 -10.52 -3.42 -8.21
CA ALA A 82 -9.64 -3.21 -7.07
C ALA A 82 -8.95 -1.84 -7.21
N ASN A 83 -9.11 -0.99 -6.20
CA ASN A 83 -8.55 0.36 -6.23
C ASN A 83 -7.15 0.37 -5.60
N ILE A 84 -6.16 0.92 -6.30
CA ILE A 84 -4.79 1.03 -5.78
C ILE A 84 -4.73 2.21 -4.82
N LEU A 85 -4.35 1.97 -3.57
CA LEU A 85 -4.18 3.00 -2.55
C LEU A 85 -2.71 3.41 -2.37
N PHE A 86 -1.81 2.45 -2.56
CA PHE A 86 -0.37 2.64 -2.54
C PHE A 86 0.26 1.66 -3.53
N SER A 87 1.36 2.07 -4.16
CA SER A 87 2.19 1.19 -4.97
C SER A 87 3.59 1.75 -5.05
N GLU A 88 4.56 0.85 -4.90
CA GLU A 88 5.97 1.11 -5.10
C GLU A 88 6.57 -0.03 -5.93
N SER A 89 7.60 0.28 -6.69
CA SER A 89 8.32 -0.71 -7.49
C SER A 89 9.80 -0.39 -7.50
N GLU A 90 10.62 -1.42 -7.35
CA GLU A 90 12.07 -1.30 -7.32
C GLU A 90 12.71 -2.36 -8.22
N GLU A 91 13.76 -1.98 -8.94
CA GLU A 91 14.58 -2.92 -9.70
C GLU A 91 15.36 -3.82 -8.73
N LEU A 92 15.37 -5.12 -8.97
CA LEU A 92 16.15 -6.06 -8.17
C LEU A 92 17.57 -6.09 -8.73
N GLU A 93 18.52 -5.46 -8.02
CA GLU A 93 19.89 -5.29 -8.50
C GLU A 93 20.53 -6.62 -8.98
N GLY A 94 21.10 -6.56 -10.19
CA GLY A 94 21.87 -7.66 -10.76
C GLY A 94 21.04 -8.77 -11.40
N ILE A 95 19.70 -8.63 -11.45
CA ILE A 95 18.79 -9.52 -12.19
C ILE A 95 17.77 -8.68 -12.98
N GLU A 96 17.34 -9.13 -14.16
CA GLU A 96 16.36 -8.40 -15.00
C GLU A 96 14.90 -8.52 -14.45
N LEU A 97 14.73 -8.32 -13.14
CA LEU A 97 13.46 -8.41 -12.43
C LEU A 97 13.20 -7.16 -11.61
N ALA A 98 11.93 -6.91 -11.31
CA ALA A 98 11.49 -5.86 -10.40
C ALA A 98 10.60 -6.45 -9.30
N GLY A 99 10.71 -5.89 -8.10
CA GLY A 99 9.75 -6.09 -7.02
C GLY A 99 8.67 -5.01 -7.09
N ILE A 100 7.42 -5.39 -6.87
CA ILE A 100 6.29 -4.45 -6.75
C ILE A 100 5.58 -4.75 -5.44
N VAL A 101 5.40 -3.71 -4.62
CA VAL A 101 4.55 -3.75 -3.43
C VAL A 101 3.39 -2.79 -3.64
N ALA A 102 2.16 -3.23 -3.40
CA ALA A 102 0.99 -2.39 -3.51
C ALA A 102 -0.02 -2.69 -2.40
N VAL A 103 -0.82 -1.69 -2.03
CA VAL A 103 -2.00 -1.88 -1.18
C VAL A 103 -3.22 -1.55 -2.01
N ILE A 104 -4.14 -2.51 -2.11
CA ILE A 104 -5.37 -2.38 -2.88
C ILE A 104 -6.61 -2.47 -1.97
N ASP A 105 -7.62 -1.65 -2.26
CA ASP A 105 -8.97 -1.77 -1.69
C ASP A 105 -9.81 -2.70 -2.57
N VAL A 106 -10.17 -3.86 -2.01
CA VAL A 106 -10.97 -4.88 -2.68
C VAL A 106 -12.42 -4.89 -2.23
N SER A 107 -12.87 -3.86 -1.48
CA SER A 107 -14.24 -3.78 -0.97
C SER A 107 -15.29 -3.77 -2.08
N GLY A 108 -14.96 -3.20 -3.25
CA GLY A 108 -15.83 -3.11 -4.42
C GLY A 108 -15.47 -4.08 -5.54
N MET A 109 -14.57 -5.04 -5.29
CA MET A 109 -14.05 -5.93 -6.32
C MET A 109 -15.15 -6.87 -6.84
N SER A 110 -15.17 -7.11 -8.15
CA SER A 110 -15.90 -8.20 -8.76
C SER A 110 -15.04 -9.47 -8.80
N GLY A 111 -15.63 -10.61 -8.44
CA GLY A 111 -14.92 -11.89 -8.36
C GLY A 111 -14.27 -12.11 -7.00
N THR A 112 -13.28 -12.99 -6.96
CA THR A 112 -12.56 -13.41 -5.74
C THR A 112 -11.08 -13.03 -5.77
N LEU A 113 -10.43 -13.00 -4.60
CA LEU A 113 -8.99 -12.76 -4.53
C LEU A 113 -8.21 -13.87 -5.21
N GLU A 114 -8.71 -15.10 -5.14
CA GLU A 114 -8.13 -16.27 -5.81
C GLU A 114 -8.19 -16.14 -7.33
N GLU A 115 -9.29 -15.62 -7.89
CA GLU A 115 -9.39 -15.31 -9.32
C GLU A 115 -8.39 -14.24 -9.74
N LEU A 116 -8.28 -13.14 -8.98
CA LEU A 116 -7.28 -12.10 -9.22
C LEU A 116 -5.86 -12.68 -9.16
N ARG A 117 -5.57 -13.51 -8.15
CA ARG A 117 -4.27 -14.19 -8.00
C ARG A 117 -3.96 -15.06 -9.21
N GLY A 118 -4.92 -15.86 -9.66
CA GLY A 118 -4.76 -16.72 -10.83
C GLY A 118 -4.55 -15.93 -12.12
N GLU A 119 -5.24 -14.80 -12.31
CA GLU A 119 -5.02 -13.93 -13.47
C GLU A 119 -3.65 -13.25 -13.43
N LEU A 120 -3.15 -12.86 -12.25
CA LEU A 120 -1.79 -12.33 -12.08
C LEU A 120 -0.72 -13.39 -12.38
N GLU A 121 -0.85 -14.60 -11.80
CA GLU A 121 0.05 -15.73 -12.03
C GLU A 121 0.09 -16.18 -13.50
N ALA A 122 -1.00 -15.96 -14.24
CA ALA A 122 -1.09 -16.27 -15.67
C ALA A 122 -0.35 -15.26 -16.57
N LEU A 123 0.02 -14.08 -16.06
CA LEU A 123 0.84 -13.11 -16.81
C LEU A 123 2.26 -13.65 -16.94
N LYS A 124 2.75 -13.77 -18.17
CA LYS A 124 4.10 -14.29 -18.47
C LYS A 124 5.21 -13.53 -17.72
N GLU A 125 4.99 -12.23 -17.52
CA GLU A 125 5.94 -11.34 -16.88
C GLU A 125 5.97 -11.50 -15.35
N VAL A 126 4.97 -12.13 -14.73
CA VAL A 126 4.90 -12.34 -13.29
C VAL A 126 5.59 -13.65 -12.93
N LYS A 127 6.46 -13.62 -11.91
CA LYS A 127 7.21 -14.77 -11.40
C LYS A 127 6.65 -15.26 -10.08
N GLU A 128 6.28 -14.34 -9.21
CA GLU A 128 5.73 -14.63 -7.88
C GLU A 128 4.61 -13.65 -7.56
N VAL A 129 3.60 -14.14 -6.82
CA VAL A 129 2.44 -13.37 -6.37
C VAL A 129 2.16 -13.72 -4.91
N VAL A 130 2.10 -12.71 -4.06
CA VAL A 130 1.64 -12.83 -2.68
C VAL A 130 0.51 -11.83 -2.46
N LEU A 131 -0.62 -12.31 -1.95
CA LEU A 131 -1.76 -11.49 -1.55
C LEU A 131 -2.00 -11.69 -0.05
N ARG A 132 -1.85 -10.64 0.76
CA ARG A 132 -2.07 -10.66 2.20
C ARG A 132 -3.21 -9.70 2.56
N PRO A 133 -4.38 -10.21 2.98
CA PRO A 133 -5.40 -9.36 3.58
C PRO A 133 -4.84 -8.63 4.81
N LEU A 134 -5.06 -7.32 4.92
CA LEU A 134 -4.72 -6.56 6.11
C LEU A 134 -5.88 -6.68 7.10
N GLU A 135 -5.58 -7.16 8.32
CA GLU A 135 -6.53 -7.27 9.44
C GLU A 135 -6.78 -5.91 10.11
#